data_AF-I3CFE5-F1
#
_entry.id   AF-I3CFE5-F1
#
_cell.length_a   1.000
_cell.length_b   1.000
_cell.length_c   1.000
_cell.angle_alpha   90.00
_cell.angle_beta   90.00
_cell.angle_gamma   90.00
#
_symmetry.space_group_name_H-M   'P 1'
#
loop_
_entity.id
_entity.type
_entity.pdbx_description
1 polymer ?
#
loop_
_entity_poly.entity_id
_entity_poly.type
_entity_poly.pdbx_seq_one_letter_code
_entity_poly.pdbx_strand_id
1 'polypeptide(L)'
;MLKTKNFFLLRKMHVYALTMLVMLGFISPSTWAWDNDYVLPTLSSQTYPIISSVPNFFSVTYSSQSTSSPMPITSIKQGKSLRIAILVPPGVTAVSIGAESNQWQGVGSSSGGYVAGTYPVMGSFSTDPGELCTSTRQVDSAGNEMCGNVTGNFIYTSELHAAAGGLSDSLYGAPGSTSTVLTTPRYMYFVLYHPVNALDSFKFASLTISFVVSDLTLYSAWRSARPWAGGSSTSLDGIGETEPEPEPNNLTLILNHPFRLTTDAEINLTGAYTNTSGSKITLKSGDQISSGSAVTLSADILADTQDTSGDIVIVAAWGDASMNSDLTKMIWKQKVSYGSFFGDNSTGKIEAWQDWEGLVTDPEVANIVAYQNNASLSATTKKTITIGTGSLIPPSSLGTKRQVIFFVGYRGRVLISSEQGFGYFYVLNDPFILNIQD
;
A
#
# COMPACT_ATOMS: atom_id res chain seq x y z
N MET A 1 24.21 -28.81 -55.03
CA MET A 1 25.01 -27.91 -54.18
C MET A 1 24.05 -26.99 -53.42
N LEU A 2 23.53 -27.45 -52.27
CA LEU A 2 22.67 -26.65 -51.37
C LEU A 2 22.40 -27.50 -50.14
N LYS A 3 23.04 -27.18 -49.02
CA LYS A 3 22.62 -27.51 -47.65
C LYS A 3 23.71 -27.03 -46.69
N THR A 4 23.40 -25.99 -45.93
CA THR A 4 23.56 -25.90 -44.46
C THR A 4 23.48 -24.44 -44.02
N LYS A 5 22.28 -23.98 -43.67
CA LYS A 5 22.06 -22.86 -42.74
C LYS A 5 20.72 -23.10 -42.07
N ASN A 6 20.69 -23.91 -41.01
CA ASN A 6 19.57 -23.96 -40.06
C ASN A 6 19.91 -24.63 -38.70
N PHE A 7 21.19 -24.92 -38.42
CA PHE A 7 21.57 -25.58 -37.17
C PHE A 7 22.07 -24.63 -36.06
N PHE A 8 22.11 -23.31 -36.31
CA PHE A 8 22.70 -22.34 -35.38
C PHE A 8 21.69 -21.59 -34.50
N LEU A 9 20.38 -21.64 -34.79
CA LEU A 9 19.37 -20.96 -33.97
C LEU A 9 18.86 -21.79 -32.78
N LEU A 10 18.81 -23.12 -32.86
CA LEU A 10 18.27 -23.94 -31.77
C LEU A 10 19.18 -24.07 -30.54
N ARG A 11 20.49 -23.84 -30.67
CA ARG A 11 21.43 -23.85 -29.52
C ARG A 11 21.45 -22.55 -28.72
N LYS A 12 21.03 -21.42 -29.30
CA LYS A 12 20.92 -20.15 -28.53
C LYS A 12 19.72 -20.15 -27.60
N MET A 13 18.58 -20.71 -28.01
CA MET A 13 17.36 -20.71 -27.18
C MET A 13 17.46 -21.56 -25.90
N HIS A 14 18.27 -22.63 -25.90
CA HIS A 14 18.46 -23.45 -24.69
C HIS A 14 19.44 -22.83 -23.68
N VAL A 15 20.31 -21.92 -24.10
CA VAL A 15 21.21 -21.21 -23.17
C VAL A 15 20.44 -20.08 -22.47
N TYR A 16 19.60 -19.32 -23.18
CA TYR A 16 18.79 -18.27 -22.54
C TYR A 16 17.72 -18.81 -21.58
N ALA A 17 17.14 -19.99 -21.86
CA ALA A 17 16.19 -20.63 -20.94
C ALA A 17 16.86 -21.16 -19.66
N LEU A 18 18.14 -21.54 -19.72
CA LEU A 18 18.87 -22.06 -18.55
C LEU A 18 19.50 -20.95 -17.70
N THR A 19 19.86 -19.79 -18.27
CA THR A 19 20.29 -18.61 -17.49
C THR A 19 19.11 -17.85 -16.87
N MET A 20 17.91 -17.90 -17.47
CA MET A 20 16.69 -17.36 -16.86
C MET A 20 16.22 -18.15 -15.63
N LEU A 21 16.46 -19.46 -15.58
CA LEU A 21 16.03 -20.31 -14.47
C LEU A 21 16.94 -20.23 -13.23
N VAL A 22 18.16 -19.71 -13.37
CA VAL A 22 19.13 -19.54 -12.25
C VAL A 22 19.05 -18.14 -11.62
N MET A 23 18.38 -17.18 -12.27
CA MET A 23 18.10 -15.84 -11.71
C MET A 23 16.83 -15.78 -10.84
N LEU A 24 16.09 -16.90 -10.71
CA LEU A 24 14.87 -17.00 -9.90
C LEU A 24 15.11 -17.54 -8.48
N GLY A 25 16.36 -17.59 -8.01
CA GLY A 25 16.70 -18.03 -6.66
C GLY A 25 17.59 -17.04 -5.93
N PHE A 26 17.03 -16.38 -4.90
CA PHE A 26 17.69 -15.50 -3.91
C PHE A 26 18.21 -14.17 -4.51
N ILE A 27 17.83 -12.97 -4.07
CA ILE A 27 17.60 -12.42 -2.72
C ILE A 27 16.52 -11.32 -2.81
N SER A 28 15.66 -11.29 -1.80
CA SER A 28 14.44 -10.51 -1.60
C SER A 28 14.56 -8.99 -1.78
N PRO A 29 13.50 -8.28 -2.21
CA PRO A 29 13.40 -6.84 -2.00
C PRO A 29 13.31 -6.57 -0.49
N SER A 30 14.29 -5.87 0.08
CA SER A 30 14.21 -5.38 1.46
C SER A 30 13.60 -3.98 1.48
N THR A 31 12.30 -3.89 1.22
CA THR A 31 11.49 -2.85 1.85
C THR A 31 11.12 -3.40 3.22
N TRP A 32 11.78 -2.94 4.28
CA TRP A 32 11.45 -3.33 5.66
C TRP A 32 10.18 -2.62 6.12
N ALA A 33 9.11 -2.86 5.37
CA ALA A 33 7.76 -2.46 5.64
C ALA A 33 6.87 -3.65 5.29
N TRP A 34 5.85 -3.88 6.11
CA TRP A 34 4.82 -4.89 5.86
C TRP A 34 4.22 -4.72 4.46
N ASP A 35 4.15 -5.79 3.67
CA ASP A 35 3.63 -5.72 2.29
C ASP A 35 2.16 -5.27 2.25
N ASN A 36 1.45 -5.50 3.34
CA ASN A 36 0.06 -5.14 3.54
C ASN A 36 -0.08 -4.61 4.97
N ASP A 37 -0.38 -3.32 5.13
CA ASP A 37 -0.59 -2.73 6.47
C ASP A 37 -1.98 -2.11 6.53
N TYR A 38 -2.73 -2.41 7.59
CA TYR A 38 -4.11 -1.99 7.76
C TYR A 38 -4.38 -1.51 9.18
N VAL A 39 -5.20 -0.48 9.32
CA VAL A 39 -5.79 -0.10 10.60
C VAL A 39 -7.24 -0.58 10.64
N LEU A 40 -7.55 -1.53 11.53
CA LEU A 40 -8.89 -2.11 11.69
C LEU A 40 -9.27 -2.25 13.17
N PRO A 41 -10.56 -2.13 13.55
CA PRO A 41 -11.67 -1.78 12.68
C PRO A 41 -11.62 -0.31 12.26
N THR A 42 -12.29 0.01 11.15
CA THR A 42 -12.43 1.40 10.66
C THR A 42 -12.95 2.31 11.78
N LEU A 43 -12.46 3.56 11.84
CA LEU A 43 -12.84 4.49 12.90
C LEU A 43 -14.24 5.07 12.65
N SER A 44 -15.24 4.59 13.40
CA SER A 44 -16.62 5.06 13.27
C SER A 44 -17.45 4.81 14.53
N SER A 45 -18.58 5.48 14.64
CA SER A 45 -19.57 5.23 15.69
C SER A 45 -20.21 3.84 15.63
N GLN A 46 -20.13 3.15 14.49
CA GLN A 46 -20.65 1.79 14.31
C GLN A 46 -19.70 0.74 14.88
N THR A 47 -18.39 0.94 14.68
CA THR A 47 -17.33 0.02 15.11
C THR A 47 -16.95 0.23 16.58
N TYR A 48 -17.14 1.43 17.12
CA TYR A 48 -17.04 1.74 18.55
C TYR A 48 -18.39 2.30 19.05
N PRO A 49 -19.33 1.44 19.45
CA PRO A 49 -20.70 1.82 19.77
C PRO A 49 -20.81 2.55 21.11
N ILE A 50 -21.96 3.18 21.38
CA ILE A 50 -22.29 3.65 22.73
C ILE A 50 -22.59 2.43 23.60
N ILE A 51 -21.98 2.37 24.78
CA ILE A 51 -22.20 1.33 25.78
C ILE A 51 -22.95 1.95 26.96
N SER A 52 -23.91 1.22 27.53
CA SER A 52 -24.75 1.70 28.64
C SER A 52 -24.55 0.94 29.96
N SER A 53 -23.81 -0.17 29.95
CA SER A 53 -23.54 -1.02 31.13
C SER A 53 -22.27 -1.83 30.93
N VAL A 54 -21.59 -2.22 32.01
CA VAL A 54 -20.40 -3.09 31.98
C VAL A 54 -20.59 -4.35 32.86
N PRO A 55 -19.91 -5.48 32.56
CA PRO A 55 -19.07 -5.69 31.39
C PRO A 55 -19.90 -5.72 30.10
N ASN A 56 -19.37 -5.13 29.03
CA ASN A 56 -19.99 -5.15 27.71
C ASN A 56 -19.07 -5.83 26.71
N PHE A 57 -19.67 -6.70 25.91
CA PHE A 57 -19.01 -7.33 24.78
C PHE A 57 -19.55 -6.73 23.49
N PHE A 58 -18.64 -6.28 22.62
CA PHE A 58 -18.98 -5.94 21.25
C PHE A 58 -17.89 -6.45 20.29
N SER A 59 -18.28 -6.67 19.05
CA SER A 59 -17.38 -7.18 18.02
C SER A 59 -17.66 -6.52 16.67
N VAL A 60 -16.61 -6.31 15.89
CA VAL A 60 -16.67 -5.87 14.51
C VAL A 60 -16.30 -7.03 13.61
N THR A 61 -17.21 -7.39 12.70
CA THR A 61 -17.01 -8.51 11.77
C THR A 61 -16.98 -8.01 10.33
N TYR A 62 -15.96 -8.42 9.61
CA TYR A 62 -15.79 -8.29 8.18
C TYR A 62 -16.00 -9.66 7.52
N SER A 63 -16.64 -9.69 6.36
CA SER A 63 -16.82 -10.94 5.61
C SER A 63 -16.73 -10.68 4.11
N SER A 64 -16.12 -11.61 3.39
CA SER A 64 -16.07 -11.58 1.91
C SER A 64 -17.45 -11.73 1.26
N GLN A 65 -18.46 -12.20 2.01
CA GLN A 65 -19.84 -12.36 1.55
C GLN A 65 -20.76 -11.22 2.01
N SER A 66 -20.30 -10.33 2.88
CA SER A 66 -21.11 -9.22 3.40
C SER A 66 -20.98 -7.98 2.51
N THR A 67 -22.13 -7.38 2.17
CA THR A 67 -22.18 -6.09 1.46
C THR A 67 -22.14 -4.88 2.39
N SER A 68 -22.48 -5.07 3.67
CA SER A 68 -22.52 -4.00 4.68
C SER A 68 -21.19 -3.84 5.43
N SER A 69 -20.42 -4.91 5.55
CA SER A 69 -19.09 -4.93 6.16
C SER A 69 -18.18 -5.86 5.33
N PRO A 70 -17.84 -5.44 4.10
CA PRO A 70 -17.04 -6.27 3.21
C PRO A 70 -15.63 -6.46 3.77
N MET A 71 -15.02 -7.60 3.48
CA MET A 71 -13.62 -7.86 3.82
C MET A 71 -12.70 -6.82 3.16
N PRO A 72 -11.99 -5.97 3.92
CA PRO A 72 -11.09 -4.97 3.34
C PRO A 72 -9.81 -5.58 2.78
N ILE A 73 -9.44 -6.79 3.25
CA ILE A 73 -8.22 -7.50 2.84
C ILE A 73 -8.58 -8.56 1.80
N THR A 74 -8.24 -8.31 0.53
CA THR A 74 -8.69 -9.13 -0.61
C THR A 74 -7.90 -10.45 -0.76
N SER A 75 -6.57 -10.40 -0.69
CA SER A 75 -5.70 -11.58 -0.70
C SER A 75 -4.25 -11.26 -0.32
N ILE A 76 -3.57 -12.17 0.38
CA ILE A 76 -2.14 -12.10 0.68
C ILE A 76 -1.41 -13.13 -0.19
N LYS A 77 -0.59 -12.66 -1.13
CA LYS A 77 0.14 -13.51 -2.09
C LYS A 77 1.32 -14.24 -1.44
N GLN A 78 1.82 -15.31 -2.06
CA GLN A 78 2.98 -16.04 -1.54
C GLN A 78 4.18 -15.11 -1.36
N GLY A 79 4.91 -15.31 -0.26
CA GLY A 79 6.03 -14.47 0.14
C GLY A 79 5.66 -13.12 0.70
N LYS A 80 4.36 -12.81 0.86
CA LYS A 80 3.88 -11.52 1.37
C LYS A 80 3.48 -11.58 2.83
N SER A 81 3.63 -10.43 3.48
CA SER A 81 3.34 -10.19 4.88
C SER A 81 2.13 -9.25 5.04
N LEU A 82 1.48 -9.34 6.19
CA LEU A 82 0.33 -8.54 6.59
C LEU A 82 0.51 -8.11 8.05
N ARG A 83 0.28 -6.83 8.33
CA ARG A 83 0.08 -6.29 9.66
C ARG A 83 -1.29 -5.62 9.74
N ILE A 84 -2.01 -5.88 10.82
CA ILE A 84 -3.26 -5.22 11.17
C ILE A 84 -3.04 -4.54 12.51
N ALA A 85 -3.02 -3.21 12.51
CA ALA A 85 -3.05 -2.38 13.71
C ALA A 85 -4.50 -2.22 14.20
N ILE A 86 -4.74 -2.61 15.44
CA ILE A 86 -6.04 -2.62 16.10
C ILE A 86 -6.05 -1.56 17.19
N LEU A 87 -6.83 -0.50 16.97
CA LEU A 87 -7.02 0.54 17.97
C LEU A 87 -7.83 -0.01 19.14
N VAL A 88 -7.18 -0.09 20.30
CA VAL A 88 -7.83 -0.54 21.53
C VAL A 88 -8.12 0.65 22.42
N PRO A 89 -9.40 0.90 22.77
CA PRO A 89 -9.76 2.03 23.62
C PRO A 89 -9.42 1.76 25.10
N PRO A 90 -9.31 2.81 25.91
CA PRO A 90 -9.25 2.63 27.36
C PRO A 90 -10.59 2.07 27.87
N GLY A 91 -10.55 1.49 29.06
CA GLY A 91 -11.68 0.82 29.69
C GLY A 91 -11.88 -0.63 29.26
N VAL A 92 -11.04 -1.14 28.36
CA VAL A 92 -11.05 -2.53 27.87
C VAL A 92 -10.19 -3.43 28.76
N THR A 93 -10.68 -4.64 29.04
CA THR A 93 -9.95 -5.69 29.77
C THR A 93 -9.59 -6.89 28.91
N ALA A 94 -10.30 -7.09 27.79
CA ALA A 94 -9.95 -8.13 26.83
C ALA A 94 -10.16 -7.69 25.37
N VAL A 95 -9.25 -8.11 24.49
CA VAL A 95 -9.33 -7.96 23.04
C VAL A 95 -8.90 -9.27 22.38
N SER A 96 -9.70 -9.74 21.45
CA SER A 96 -9.39 -10.93 20.66
C SER A 96 -9.66 -10.70 19.19
N ILE A 97 -8.90 -11.39 18.35
CA ILE A 97 -9.13 -11.46 16.91
C ILE A 97 -9.48 -12.89 16.54
N GLY A 98 -10.49 -13.05 15.72
CA GLY A 98 -10.91 -14.31 15.14
C GLY A 98 -10.95 -14.18 13.63
N ALA A 99 -10.62 -15.23 12.90
CA ALA A 99 -10.76 -15.23 11.45
C ALA A 99 -11.01 -16.62 10.89
N GLU A 100 -11.71 -16.67 9.77
CA GLU A 100 -11.86 -17.86 8.95
C GLU A 100 -11.26 -17.63 7.57
N SER A 101 -10.76 -18.69 6.98
CA SER A 101 -10.24 -18.73 5.62
C SER A 101 -10.49 -20.12 5.08
N ASN A 102 -10.83 -20.17 3.79
CA ASN A 102 -10.89 -21.44 3.08
C ASN A 102 -9.52 -21.88 2.56
N GLN A 103 -8.45 -21.10 2.83
CA GLN A 103 -7.10 -21.23 2.28
C GLN A 103 -6.01 -21.20 3.37
N TRP A 104 -6.31 -21.66 4.59
CA TRP A 104 -5.29 -21.90 5.63
C TRP A 104 -4.36 -23.09 5.31
N GLN A 105 -4.58 -23.80 4.21
CA GLN A 105 -3.91 -25.06 3.92
C GLN A 105 -2.52 -24.84 3.34
N GLY A 106 -1.52 -25.46 3.95
CA GLY A 106 -0.22 -25.68 3.36
C GLY A 106 -0.13 -27.05 2.69
N VAL A 107 1.10 -27.48 2.38
CA VAL A 107 1.35 -28.79 1.78
C VAL A 107 1.24 -29.86 2.87
N GLY A 108 0.35 -30.84 2.68
CA GLY A 108 0.28 -32.01 3.54
C GLY A 108 1.46 -32.95 3.29
N SER A 109 2.05 -33.51 4.35
CA SER A 109 3.07 -34.55 4.19
C SER A 109 2.45 -35.87 3.70
N SER A 110 3.25 -36.70 3.03
CA SER A 110 2.84 -38.05 2.57
C SER A 110 2.46 -39.01 3.71
N SER A 111 2.85 -38.69 4.96
CA SER A 111 2.49 -39.42 6.17
C SER A 111 1.29 -38.81 6.92
N GLY A 112 0.67 -37.76 6.39
CA GLY A 112 -0.30 -36.94 7.10
C GLY A 112 0.41 -36.03 8.11
N GLY A 113 0.18 -34.72 8.00
CA GLY A 113 0.75 -33.74 8.93
C GLY A 113 1.27 -32.47 8.26
N TYR A 114 1.69 -31.56 9.13
CA TYR A 114 2.19 -30.22 8.81
C TYR A 114 3.60 -30.28 8.19
N VAL A 115 3.77 -29.71 6.99
CA VAL A 115 5.09 -29.41 6.41
C VAL A 115 5.46 -27.97 6.74
N ALA A 116 6.50 -27.80 7.56
CA ALA A 116 6.99 -26.49 7.97
C ALA A 116 7.32 -25.58 6.78
N GLY A 117 6.96 -24.30 6.88
CA GLY A 117 7.23 -23.31 5.84
C GLY A 117 6.31 -23.36 4.63
N THR A 118 5.22 -24.15 4.68
CA THR A 118 4.21 -24.21 3.60
C THR A 118 2.85 -23.68 4.01
N TYR A 119 2.63 -23.41 5.30
CA TYR A 119 1.38 -22.86 5.84
C TYR A 119 1.55 -21.38 6.15
N PRO A 120 0.50 -20.55 6.01
CA PRO A 120 0.50 -19.22 6.62
C PRO A 120 0.86 -19.32 8.10
N VAL A 121 1.69 -18.40 8.57
CA VAL A 121 2.04 -18.27 9.99
C VAL A 121 1.59 -16.91 10.50
N MET A 122 1.22 -16.83 11.77
CA MET A 122 0.58 -15.66 12.34
C MET A 122 0.94 -15.46 13.81
N GLY A 123 0.61 -14.29 14.35
CA GLY A 123 0.79 -13.97 15.75
C GLY A 123 0.13 -12.65 16.14
N SER A 124 -0.09 -12.46 17.43
CA SER A 124 -0.64 -11.22 17.98
C SER A 124 0.30 -10.59 19.00
N PHE A 125 0.35 -9.26 19.02
CA PHE A 125 1.28 -8.46 19.80
C PHE A 125 0.56 -7.30 20.47
N SER A 126 0.86 -7.06 21.76
CA SER A 126 0.27 -5.96 22.52
C SER A 126 0.94 -4.60 22.28
N THR A 127 2.04 -4.58 21.51
CA THR A 127 2.85 -3.43 21.10
C THR A 127 3.33 -3.66 19.67
N ASP A 128 3.86 -2.64 18.99
CA ASP A 128 4.39 -2.81 17.63
C ASP A 128 5.50 -3.88 17.61
N PRO A 129 5.32 -4.99 16.87
CA PRO A 129 6.33 -6.04 16.79
C PRO A 129 7.55 -5.64 15.97
N GLY A 130 7.53 -4.48 15.30
CA GLY A 130 8.54 -4.10 14.34
C GLY A 130 8.35 -4.82 13.00
N GLU A 131 9.44 -5.13 12.32
CA GLU A 131 9.42 -5.62 10.94
C GLU A 131 9.56 -7.14 10.85
N LEU A 132 8.93 -7.74 9.84
CA LEU A 132 9.02 -9.19 9.64
C LEU A 132 10.37 -9.60 9.03
N CYS A 133 11.07 -10.47 9.73
CA CYS A 133 12.24 -11.17 9.22
C CYS A 133 11.92 -12.63 8.87
N THR A 134 12.05 -12.97 7.59
CA THR A 134 11.84 -14.33 7.08
C THR A 134 13.10 -15.22 7.18
N SER A 135 14.24 -14.64 7.52
CA SER A 135 15.48 -15.37 7.75
C SER A 135 15.54 -16.00 9.15
N THR A 136 16.53 -16.85 9.39
CA THR A 136 16.77 -17.41 10.73
C THR A 136 17.18 -16.28 11.68
N ARG A 137 16.73 -16.35 12.93
CA ARG A 137 17.09 -15.36 13.95
C ARG A 137 18.60 -15.23 14.10
N GLN A 138 19.09 -13.98 14.05
CA GLN A 138 20.50 -13.64 14.16
C GLN A 138 20.66 -12.51 15.18
N VAL A 139 21.81 -12.49 15.85
CA VAL A 139 22.21 -11.40 16.75
C VAL A 139 23.65 -10.99 16.44
N ASP A 140 23.95 -9.70 16.56
CA ASP A 140 25.31 -9.19 16.37
C ASP A 140 26.22 -9.50 17.58
N SER A 141 27.49 -9.12 17.50
CA SER A 141 28.44 -9.30 18.60
C SER A 141 28.11 -8.49 19.88
N ALA A 142 27.22 -7.50 19.78
CA ALA A 142 26.72 -6.71 20.89
C ALA A 142 25.37 -7.24 21.45
N GLY A 143 24.83 -8.32 20.86
CA GLY A 143 23.56 -8.93 21.27
C GLY A 143 22.31 -8.27 20.69
N ASN A 144 22.45 -7.39 19.69
CA ASN A 144 21.31 -6.77 19.03
C ASN A 144 20.72 -7.70 17.96
N GLU A 145 19.39 -7.74 17.85
CA GLU A 145 18.67 -8.51 16.83
C GLU A 145 19.01 -8.07 15.40
N MET A 146 19.16 -9.05 14.51
CA MET A 146 19.56 -8.83 13.13
C MET A 146 18.67 -9.58 12.14
N CYS A 147 18.28 -8.90 11.07
CA CYS A 147 17.74 -9.53 9.87
C CYS A 147 18.74 -9.40 8.71
N GLY A 148 19.51 -10.46 8.44
CA GLY A 148 20.62 -10.40 7.49
C GLY A 148 21.77 -9.57 8.04
N ASN A 149 22.03 -8.38 7.48
CA ASN A 149 23.10 -7.47 7.92
C ASN A 149 22.57 -6.20 8.61
N VAL A 150 21.27 -6.15 8.93
CA VAL A 150 20.61 -4.97 9.48
C VAL A 150 20.18 -5.24 10.91
N THR A 151 20.46 -4.28 11.79
CA THR A 151 20.06 -4.29 13.20
C THR A 151 18.77 -3.49 13.38
N GLY A 152 17.81 -4.00 14.16
CA GLY A 152 16.49 -3.38 14.32
C GLY A 152 15.57 -4.17 15.24
N ASN A 153 14.32 -3.70 15.37
CA ASN A 153 13.26 -4.47 16.04
C ASN A 153 12.59 -5.38 15.00
N PHE A 154 12.81 -6.69 15.14
CA PHE A 154 12.32 -7.67 14.19
C PHE A 154 11.48 -8.73 14.88
N ILE A 155 10.50 -9.21 14.15
CA ILE A 155 9.81 -10.45 14.44
C ILE A 155 10.21 -11.52 13.44
N TYR A 156 10.57 -12.70 13.92
CA TYR A 156 10.96 -13.80 13.05
C TYR A 156 9.81 -14.76 12.80
N THR A 157 9.76 -15.35 11.60
CA THR A 157 8.74 -16.37 11.27
C THR A 157 8.73 -17.57 12.24
N SER A 158 9.85 -17.85 12.91
CA SER A 158 9.95 -18.87 13.96
C SER A 158 9.24 -18.51 15.27
N GLU A 159 8.90 -17.24 15.48
CA GLU A 159 8.14 -16.74 16.64
C GLU A 159 6.63 -16.70 16.34
N LEU A 160 6.25 -16.95 15.09
CA LEU A 160 4.88 -17.08 14.65
C LEU A 160 4.44 -18.54 14.70
N HIS A 161 3.14 -18.76 14.86
CA HIS A 161 2.56 -20.09 14.86
C HIS A 161 1.77 -20.34 13.57
N ALA A 162 1.69 -21.60 13.15
CA ALA A 162 0.93 -21.97 11.95
C ALA A 162 -0.54 -21.63 12.12
N ALA A 163 -1.12 -21.04 11.08
CA ALA A 163 -2.53 -20.73 11.07
C ALA A 163 -3.35 -22.02 10.87
N ALA A 164 -4.21 -22.34 11.85
CA ALA A 164 -5.05 -23.53 11.83
C ALA A 164 -6.39 -23.24 11.12
N GLY A 165 -7.25 -24.27 10.98
CA GLY A 165 -8.56 -24.20 10.28
C GLY A 165 -9.53 -23.11 10.79
N GLY A 166 -9.21 -22.43 11.88
CA GLY A 166 -9.76 -21.15 12.30
C GLY A 166 -8.73 -20.40 13.14
N LEU A 167 -8.70 -19.08 12.99
CA LEU A 167 -7.87 -18.20 13.80
C LEU A 167 -8.67 -17.73 15.00
N SER A 168 -8.09 -17.88 16.19
CA SER A 168 -8.58 -17.26 17.42
C SER A 168 -7.38 -16.94 18.29
N ASP A 169 -7.08 -15.64 18.41
CA ASP A 169 -5.94 -15.17 19.17
C ASP A 169 -6.35 -14.03 20.10
N SER A 170 -5.68 -13.97 21.24
CA SER A 170 -5.94 -13.00 22.31
C SER A 170 -4.87 -11.92 22.24
N LEU A 171 -5.23 -10.71 21.80
CA LEU A 171 -4.29 -9.59 21.73
C LEU A 171 -3.99 -8.99 23.12
N TYR A 172 -4.97 -9.04 24.02
CA TYR A 172 -4.83 -8.52 25.37
C TYR A 172 -5.90 -9.10 26.26
N GLY A 173 -5.50 -9.79 27.34
CA GLY A 173 -6.44 -10.43 28.25
C GLY A 173 -7.32 -11.49 27.60
N ALA A 174 -7.84 -12.43 28.39
CA ALA A 174 -8.81 -13.39 27.90
C ALA A 174 -10.22 -12.96 28.36
N PRO A 175 -11.28 -13.26 27.61
CA PRO A 175 -12.63 -13.15 28.14
C PRO A 175 -12.74 -13.89 29.49
N GLY A 176 -13.05 -13.16 30.56
CA GLY A 176 -13.09 -13.69 31.93
C GLY A 176 -11.74 -13.69 32.68
N SER A 177 -10.66 -13.16 32.12
CA SER A 177 -9.40 -12.95 32.85
C SER A 177 -9.48 -11.73 33.78
N THR A 178 -8.66 -11.73 34.84
CA THR A 178 -8.45 -10.58 35.73
C THR A 178 -7.46 -9.57 35.15
N SER A 179 -7.41 -9.45 33.82
CA SER A 179 -6.50 -8.53 33.16
C SER A 179 -6.84 -7.10 33.57
N THR A 180 -5.80 -6.30 33.82
CA THR A 180 -5.96 -4.90 34.22
C THR A 180 -6.75 -4.13 33.18
N VAL A 181 -7.57 -3.18 33.61
CA VAL A 181 -8.24 -2.27 32.66
C VAL A 181 -7.18 -1.43 31.96
N LEU A 182 -7.26 -1.32 30.62
CA LEU A 182 -6.42 -0.39 29.87
C LEU A 182 -6.81 1.04 30.22
N THR A 183 -5.84 1.83 30.69
CA THR A 183 -6.08 3.22 31.09
C THR A 183 -5.83 4.21 29.95
N THR A 184 -5.06 3.81 28.94
CA THR A 184 -4.71 4.62 27.77
C THR A 184 -5.05 3.87 26.49
N PRO A 185 -5.57 4.55 25.45
CA PRO A 185 -5.74 3.93 24.13
C PRO A 185 -4.37 3.58 23.54
N ARG A 186 -4.30 2.50 22.75
CA ARG A 186 -3.10 2.09 22.01
C ARG A 186 -3.42 1.14 20.88
N TYR A 187 -2.50 1.01 19.93
CA TYR A 187 -2.56 -0.06 18.94
C TYR A 187 -2.05 -1.39 19.49
N MET A 188 -2.74 -2.46 19.13
CA MET A 188 -2.28 -3.83 19.22
C MET A 188 -2.22 -4.42 17.81
N TYR A 189 -1.40 -5.43 17.59
CA TYR A 189 -1.04 -5.83 16.24
C TYR A 189 -1.35 -7.30 16.04
N PHE A 190 -2.00 -7.60 14.94
CA PHE A 190 -2.07 -8.95 14.40
C PHE A 190 -1.21 -9.00 13.15
N VAL A 191 -0.38 -10.04 13.03
CA VAL A 191 0.49 -10.21 11.87
C VAL A 191 0.28 -11.58 11.23
N LEU A 192 0.45 -11.62 9.91
CA LEU A 192 0.40 -12.84 9.13
C LEU A 192 1.51 -12.81 8.07
N TYR A 193 2.23 -13.91 7.94
CA TYR A 193 3.15 -14.15 6.84
C TYR A 193 2.68 -15.35 6.03
N HIS A 194 2.60 -15.18 4.73
CA HIS A 194 2.26 -16.25 3.82
C HIS A 194 3.52 -16.74 3.09
N PRO A 195 4.05 -17.94 3.42
CA PRO A 195 5.33 -18.39 2.89
C PRO A 195 5.38 -18.50 1.36
N VAL A 196 6.58 -18.34 0.80
CA VAL A 196 6.83 -18.50 -0.64
C VAL A 196 6.45 -19.89 -1.17
N ASN A 197 6.52 -20.91 -0.31
CA ASN A 197 6.23 -22.30 -0.66
C ASN A 197 4.77 -22.73 -0.33
N ALA A 198 3.89 -21.76 -0.07
CA ALA A 198 2.47 -22.05 0.16
C ALA A 198 1.72 -22.30 -1.16
N LEU A 199 0.66 -23.11 -1.09
CA LEU A 199 -0.05 -23.62 -2.28
C LEU A 199 -0.78 -22.53 -3.07
N ASP A 200 -1.57 -21.70 -2.38
CA ASP A 200 -2.41 -20.64 -2.97
C ASP A 200 -2.34 -19.38 -2.13
N SER A 201 -2.63 -18.22 -2.73
CA SER A 201 -2.76 -16.96 -2.00
C SER A 201 -3.77 -17.07 -0.86
N PHE A 202 -3.41 -16.51 0.30
CA PHE A 202 -4.27 -16.50 1.47
C PHE A 202 -5.40 -15.49 1.34
N LYS A 203 -6.62 -15.84 1.78
CA LYS A 203 -7.79 -14.95 1.77
C LYS A 203 -8.63 -15.12 3.01
N PHE A 204 -9.03 -14.03 3.65
CA PHE A 204 -10.01 -14.09 4.74
C PHE A 204 -11.41 -14.34 4.17
N ALA A 205 -12.09 -15.38 4.67
CA ALA A 205 -13.52 -15.55 4.52
C ALA A 205 -14.27 -14.63 5.49
N SER A 206 -13.80 -14.56 6.73
CA SER A 206 -14.29 -13.67 7.78
C SER A 206 -13.15 -13.23 8.71
N LEU A 207 -13.30 -12.05 9.31
CA LEU A 207 -12.39 -11.48 10.30
C LEU A 207 -13.24 -10.76 11.34
N THR A 208 -13.09 -11.12 12.60
CA THR A 208 -13.84 -10.56 13.72
C THR A 208 -12.87 -10.04 14.77
N ILE A 209 -13.03 -8.78 15.16
CA ILE A 209 -12.28 -8.19 16.28
C ILE A 209 -13.29 -7.97 17.41
N SER A 210 -12.99 -8.50 18.59
CA SER A 210 -13.89 -8.46 19.75
C SER A 210 -13.25 -7.73 20.92
N PHE A 211 -14.08 -6.98 21.64
CA PHE A 211 -13.67 -6.16 22.78
C PHE A 211 -14.55 -6.46 23.99
N VAL A 212 -13.93 -6.49 25.17
CA VAL A 212 -14.61 -6.54 26.47
C VAL A 212 -14.33 -5.26 27.22
N VAL A 213 -15.34 -4.39 27.32
CA VAL A 213 -15.29 -3.15 28.09
C VAL A 213 -15.74 -3.42 29.50
N SER A 214 -14.89 -3.09 30.48
CA SER A 214 -15.15 -3.29 31.91
C SER A 214 -15.14 -1.99 32.70
N ASP A 215 -14.63 -0.89 32.14
CA ASP A 215 -14.75 0.46 32.71
C ASP A 215 -15.49 1.37 31.73
N LEU A 216 -16.75 1.65 32.08
CA LEU A 216 -17.63 2.48 31.27
C LEU A 216 -17.18 3.94 31.24
N THR A 217 -16.67 4.45 32.36
CA THR A 217 -16.31 5.87 32.49
C THR A 217 -15.15 6.20 31.56
N LEU A 218 -14.10 5.37 31.56
CA LEU A 218 -12.94 5.56 30.67
C LEU A 218 -13.34 5.43 29.19
N TYR A 219 -14.09 4.38 28.85
CA TYR A 219 -14.52 4.15 27.46
C TYR A 219 -15.41 5.28 26.94
N SER A 220 -16.44 5.67 27.70
CA SER A 220 -17.37 6.72 27.29
C SER A 220 -16.69 8.09 27.20
N ALA A 221 -15.79 8.42 28.12
CA ALA A 221 -15.01 9.66 28.06
C ALA A 221 -14.16 9.71 26.79
N TRP A 222 -13.40 8.64 26.52
CA TRP A 222 -12.58 8.50 25.32
C TRP A 222 -13.41 8.63 24.05
N ARG A 223 -14.50 7.85 23.92
CA ARG A 223 -15.36 7.84 22.74
C ARG A 223 -15.98 9.22 22.49
N SER A 224 -16.51 9.85 23.54
CA SER A 224 -17.20 11.16 23.43
C SER A 224 -16.29 12.30 22.98
N ALA A 225 -14.98 12.15 23.14
CA ALA A 225 -14.03 13.12 22.64
C ALA A 225 -13.82 13.00 21.12
N ARG A 226 -14.09 11.86 20.46
CA ARG A 226 -13.60 11.61 19.09
C ARG A 226 -14.55 12.11 17.98
N PRO A 227 -14.05 12.83 16.95
CA PRO A 227 -14.87 13.35 15.84
C PRO A 227 -15.69 12.30 15.11
N TRP A 228 -15.05 11.17 14.79
CA TRP A 228 -15.69 10.06 14.08
C TRP A 228 -16.80 9.37 14.89
N ALA A 229 -16.89 9.67 16.20
CA ALA A 229 -17.95 9.20 17.09
C ALA A 229 -18.99 10.30 17.44
N GLY A 230 -18.91 11.47 16.81
CA GLY A 230 -19.74 12.65 17.10
C GLY A 230 -19.20 13.58 18.19
N GLY A 231 -17.93 13.41 18.59
CA GLY A 231 -17.23 14.23 19.58
C GLY A 231 -16.56 15.47 18.99
N SER A 232 -15.94 16.28 19.85
CA SER A 232 -15.44 17.63 19.51
C SER A 232 -13.91 17.79 19.47
N SER A 233 -13.12 16.72 19.62
CA SER A 233 -11.64 16.77 19.52
C SER A 233 -11.18 17.13 18.11
N THR A 234 -9.91 17.52 17.95
CA THR A 234 -9.26 17.65 16.63
C THR A 234 -8.47 16.40 16.22
N SER A 235 -8.15 15.51 17.18
CA SER A 235 -7.45 14.23 16.89
C SER A 235 -8.40 13.21 16.27
N LEU A 236 -7.99 12.68 15.11
CA LEU A 236 -8.72 11.69 14.32
C LEU A 236 -8.29 10.25 14.64
N ASP A 237 -7.06 10.07 15.07
CA ASP A 237 -6.35 8.79 15.26
C ASP A 237 -6.86 7.94 16.44
N GLY A 238 -7.67 8.52 17.32
CA GLY A 238 -8.26 7.83 18.46
C GLY A 238 -7.30 7.62 19.64
N ILE A 239 -5.97 7.68 19.48
CA ILE A 239 -5.00 7.58 20.58
C ILE A 239 -4.66 8.93 21.21
N GLY A 240 -5.02 10.05 20.58
CA GLY A 240 -4.72 11.38 21.11
C GLY A 240 -3.29 11.84 20.81
N GLU A 241 -2.62 11.16 19.88
CA GLU A 241 -1.46 11.74 19.23
C GLU A 241 -2.00 12.75 18.19
N THR A 242 -1.26 13.84 17.96
CA THR A 242 -1.38 14.47 16.64
C THR A 242 -1.12 13.36 15.65
N GLU A 243 -2.04 13.14 14.69
CA GLU A 243 -1.79 12.33 13.48
C GLU A 243 -0.28 12.48 13.21
N PRO A 244 0.57 11.43 13.31
CA PRO A 244 1.88 11.55 12.69
C PRO A 244 1.50 11.97 11.29
N GLU A 245 1.82 13.22 10.94
CA GLU A 245 1.49 13.83 9.66
C GLU A 245 1.72 12.71 8.66
N PRO A 246 0.66 12.20 7.98
CA PRO A 246 0.71 10.87 7.37
C PRO A 246 2.03 10.81 6.66
N GLU A 247 2.95 9.94 7.13
CA GLU A 247 4.35 9.89 6.68
C GLU A 247 4.27 10.10 5.18
N PRO A 248 4.70 11.28 4.68
CA PRO A 248 4.17 11.83 3.45
C PRO A 248 4.39 10.76 2.40
N ASN A 249 3.31 10.16 1.86
CA ASN A 249 3.32 8.85 1.16
C ASN A 249 4.60 8.70 0.32
N ASN A 250 5.66 8.21 0.95
CA ASN A 250 7.03 8.23 0.43
C ASN A 250 7.36 6.90 -0.23
N LEU A 251 6.33 6.06 -0.40
CA LEU A 251 6.42 4.84 -1.17
C LEU A 251 6.57 5.26 -2.63
N THR A 252 7.78 5.02 -3.12
CA THR A 252 8.16 5.29 -4.49
C THR A 252 8.20 3.96 -5.24
N LEU A 253 7.32 3.80 -6.22
CA LEU A 253 7.19 2.63 -7.07
C LEU A 253 8.31 2.61 -8.13
N ILE A 254 9.10 1.54 -8.14
CA ILE A 254 10.07 1.27 -9.22
C ILE A 254 9.46 0.32 -10.24
N LEU A 255 9.40 0.73 -11.49
CA LEU A 255 8.98 -0.10 -12.61
C LEU A 255 10.15 -0.36 -13.55
N ASN A 256 10.29 -1.61 -14.00
CA ASN A 256 11.22 -2.04 -15.05
C ASN A 256 12.72 -1.81 -14.77
N HIS A 257 13.16 -1.70 -13.50
CA HIS A 257 14.59 -1.66 -13.20
C HIS A 257 15.17 -3.10 -13.11
N PRO A 258 16.16 -3.48 -13.93
CA PRO A 258 16.67 -4.85 -14.01
C PRO A 258 17.49 -5.29 -12.78
N PHE A 259 18.03 -4.34 -12.01
CA PHE A 259 18.95 -4.62 -10.89
C PHE A 259 18.62 -3.95 -9.55
N ARG A 260 17.51 -3.20 -9.45
CA ARG A 260 17.14 -2.43 -8.25
C ARG A 260 15.66 -2.68 -7.98
N LEU A 261 15.36 -3.11 -6.77
CA LEU A 261 13.99 -3.37 -6.30
C LEU A 261 13.54 -2.36 -5.23
N THR A 262 14.47 -1.52 -4.76
CA THR A 262 14.27 -0.49 -3.75
C THR A 262 14.93 0.81 -4.21
N THR A 263 14.44 1.93 -3.71
CA THR A 263 14.98 3.27 -4.01
C THR A 263 14.89 4.13 -2.77
N ASP A 264 15.88 5.00 -2.59
CA ASP A 264 15.86 6.04 -1.55
C ASP A 264 15.22 7.34 -2.08
N ALA A 265 14.63 7.32 -3.28
CA ALA A 265 13.92 8.46 -3.82
C ALA A 265 12.65 8.76 -3.02
N GLU A 266 12.40 10.04 -2.75
CA GLU A 266 11.18 10.54 -2.13
C GLU A 266 10.43 11.41 -3.14
N ILE A 267 9.18 11.05 -3.44
CA ILE A 267 8.34 11.81 -4.38
C ILE A 267 7.04 12.21 -3.71
N ASN A 268 6.99 13.47 -3.30
CA ASN A 268 5.91 14.00 -2.47
C ASN A 268 4.98 14.90 -3.27
N LEU A 269 3.73 14.46 -3.44
CA LEU A 269 2.71 15.27 -4.09
C LEU A 269 2.02 16.15 -3.07
N THR A 270 1.94 17.44 -3.39
CA THR A 270 1.19 18.42 -2.61
C THR A 270 0.16 19.08 -3.51
N GLY A 271 -1.01 19.31 -2.95
CA GLY A 271 -2.12 19.91 -3.67
C GLY A 271 -2.88 20.90 -2.84
N ALA A 272 -3.57 21.80 -3.52
CA ALA A 272 -4.62 22.58 -2.90
C ALA A 272 -5.74 22.88 -3.89
N TYR A 273 -6.95 23.05 -3.38
CA TYR A 273 -8.07 23.55 -4.15
C TYR A 273 -8.71 24.75 -3.47
N THR A 274 -9.36 25.60 -4.25
CA THR A 274 -10.16 26.70 -3.74
C THR A 274 -11.61 26.23 -3.63
N ASN A 275 -12.15 26.22 -2.41
CA ASN A 275 -13.55 25.85 -2.20
C ASN A 275 -14.52 26.96 -2.66
N THR A 276 -15.82 26.70 -2.57
CA THR A 276 -16.87 27.68 -2.94
C THR A 276 -16.83 28.98 -2.13
N SER A 277 -16.21 28.98 -0.95
CA SER A 277 -16.00 30.17 -0.11
C SER A 277 -14.75 30.98 -0.49
N GLY A 278 -13.97 30.54 -1.48
CA GLY A 278 -12.70 31.17 -1.86
C GLY A 278 -11.51 30.80 -0.96
N SER A 279 -11.68 29.86 -0.03
CA SER A 279 -10.62 29.40 0.88
C SER A 279 -9.77 28.33 0.21
N LYS A 280 -8.43 28.43 0.37
CA LYS A 280 -7.48 27.43 -0.09
C LYS A 280 -7.41 26.27 0.91
N ILE A 281 -7.73 25.07 0.45
CA ILE A 281 -7.69 23.84 1.26
C ILE A 281 -6.59 22.94 0.70
N THR A 282 -5.72 22.43 1.57
CA THR A 282 -4.70 21.44 1.20
C THR A 282 -5.36 20.10 0.86
N LEU A 283 -4.98 19.51 -0.27
CA LEU A 283 -5.50 18.21 -0.72
C LEU A 283 -4.71 17.06 -0.08
N LYS A 284 -5.43 16.04 0.38
CA LYS A 284 -4.92 14.71 0.73
C LYS A 284 -5.41 13.68 -0.31
N SER A 285 -4.66 12.60 -0.47
CA SER A 285 -5.10 11.47 -1.33
C SER A 285 -6.40 10.88 -0.76
N GLY A 286 -7.38 10.64 -1.62
CA GLY A 286 -8.72 10.20 -1.27
C GLY A 286 -9.74 11.34 -1.09
N ASP A 287 -9.31 12.60 -1.07
CA ASP A 287 -10.22 13.74 -0.88
C ASP A 287 -11.31 13.80 -1.95
N GLN A 288 -12.50 14.25 -1.53
CA GLN A 288 -13.63 14.53 -2.42
C GLN A 288 -13.64 16.01 -2.80
N ILE A 289 -13.63 16.27 -4.10
CA ILE A 289 -13.71 17.63 -4.66
C ILE A 289 -14.83 17.72 -5.70
N SER A 290 -15.46 18.89 -5.78
CA SER A 290 -16.48 19.14 -6.80
C SER A 290 -15.85 19.30 -8.18
N SER A 291 -16.53 18.81 -9.21
CA SER A 291 -16.17 18.95 -10.61
C SER A 291 -15.99 20.43 -10.96
N GLY A 292 -14.92 20.73 -11.69
CA GLY A 292 -14.59 22.12 -12.06
C GLY A 292 -13.88 22.93 -10.98
N SER A 293 -13.66 22.38 -9.78
CA SER A 293 -12.86 23.03 -8.73
C SER A 293 -11.47 23.40 -9.27
N ALA A 294 -11.04 24.63 -8.99
CA ALA A 294 -9.69 25.08 -9.34
C ALA A 294 -8.68 24.42 -8.40
N VAL A 295 -7.83 23.58 -8.96
CA VAL A 295 -6.81 22.80 -8.26
C VAL A 295 -5.42 23.21 -8.72
N THR A 296 -4.50 23.32 -7.76
CA THR A 296 -3.06 23.37 -8.01
C THR A 296 -2.44 22.13 -7.41
N LEU A 297 -1.67 21.39 -8.20
CA LEU A 297 -0.86 20.26 -7.73
C LEU A 297 0.60 20.49 -8.11
N SER A 298 1.48 20.12 -7.20
CA SER A 298 2.92 20.14 -7.34
C SER A 298 3.50 18.84 -6.80
N ALA A 299 4.71 18.49 -7.23
CA ALA A 299 5.49 17.43 -6.62
C ALA A 299 6.88 17.93 -6.24
N ASP A 300 7.37 17.48 -5.10
CA ASP A 300 8.77 17.58 -4.72
C ASP A 300 9.43 16.23 -4.96
N ILE A 301 10.51 16.22 -5.75
CA ILE A 301 11.27 15.03 -6.09
C ILE A 301 12.65 15.13 -5.44
N LEU A 302 12.93 14.22 -4.52
CA LEU A 302 14.28 13.88 -4.07
C LEU A 302 14.64 12.56 -4.76
N ALA A 303 15.68 12.56 -5.59
CA ALA A 303 16.02 11.36 -6.35
C ALA A 303 16.87 10.39 -5.54
N ASP A 304 16.99 9.17 -6.04
CA ASP A 304 17.92 8.19 -5.51
C ASP A 304 19.37 8.71 -5.56
N THR A 305 20.20 8.33 -4.60
CA THR A 305 21.62 8.70 -4.55
C THR A 305 22.40 8.33 -5.81
N GLN A 306 21.92 7.31 -6.54
CA GLN A 306 22.55 6.85 -7.77
C GLN A 306 21.99 7.54 -9.04
N ASP A 307 20.90 8.31 -8.93
CA ASP A 307 20.18 8.91 -10.05
C ASP A 307 20.39 10.42 -10.09
N THR A 308 21.49 10.87 -10.71
CA THR A 308 21.83 12.29 -10.81
C THR A 308 21.13 13.03 -11.96
N SER A 309 20.49 12.27 -12.87
CA SER A 309 19.68 12.82 -13.95
C SER A 309 18.61 11.85 -14.39
N GLY A 310 17.51 12.37 -14.92
CA GLY A 310 16.41 11.55 -15.43
C GLY A 310 15.42 12.39 -16.23
N ASP A 311 14.48 11.72 -16.89
CA ASP A 311 13.38 12.39 -17.58
C ASP A 311 12.19 12.49 -16.62
N ILE A 312 11.73 13.69 -16.27
CA ILE A 312 10.54 13.83 -15.41
C ILE A 312 9.32 13.38 -16.19
N VAL A 313 8.51 12.53 -15.58
CA VAL A 313 7.27 12.00 -16.15
C VAL A 313 6.10 12.28 -15.22
N ILE A 314 4.94 12.56 -15.82
CA ILE A 314 3.70 12.86 -15.11
C ILE A 314 2.57 12.21 -15.91
N VAL A 315 1.81 11.35 -15.24
CA VAL A 315 0.71 10.57 -15.81
C VAL A 315 -0.50 10.67 -14.87
N ALA A 316 -1.69 10.65 -15.45
CA ALA A 316 -2.94 10.57 -14.71
C ALA A 316 -3.86 9.52 -15.33
N ALA A 317 -4.61 8.83 -14.47
CA ALA A 317 -5.61 7.86 -14.89
C ALA A 317 -6.98 8.31 -14.40
N TRP A 318 -7.92 8.45 -15.31
CA TRP A 318 -9.32 8.73 -15.00
C TRP A 318 -10.14 7.44 -15.01
N GLY A 319 -11.00 7.25 -14.02
CA GLY A 319 -11.90 6.10 -13.97
C GLY A 319 -12.94 6.24 -12.86
N ASP A 320 -13.55 5.13 -12.49
CA ASP A 320 -14.36 5.02 -11.27
C ASP A 320 -13.66 4.09 -10.25
N ALA A 321 -14.10 4.13 -8.98
CA ALA A 321 -13.51 3.33 -7.92
C ALA A 321 -13.61 1.80 -8.16
N SER A 322 -14.59 1.35 -8.96
CA SER A 322 -14.75 -0.06 -9.34
C SER A 322 -13.80 -0.49 -10.46
N MET A 323 -13.26 0.46 -11.22
CA MET A 323 -12.26 0.23 -12.28
C MET A 323 -10.83 0.12 -11.74
N ASN A 324 -10.59 0.33 -10.43
CA ASN A 324 -9.26 0.20 -9.82
C ASN A 324 -8.61 -1.18 -10.02
N SER A 325 -9.41 -2.24 -10.16
CA SER A 325 -8.92 -3.59 -10.43
C SER A 325 -8.66 -3.88 -11.92
N ASP A 326 -9.07 -2.99 -12.84
CA ASP A 326 -8.98 -3.18 -14.28
C ASP A 326 -8.50 -1.90 -14.97
N LEU A 327 -7.17 -1.71 -14.96
CA LEU A 327 -6.48 -0.54 -15.50
C LEU A 327 -6.74 -0.31 -17.00
N THR A 328 -7.21 -1.33 -17.72
CA THR A 328 -7.54 -1.23 -19.16
C THR A 328 -8.79 -0.39 -19.43
N LYS A 329 -9.63 -0.17 -18.41
CA LYS A 329 -10.83 0.65 -18.48
C LYS A 329 -10.60 2.11 -18.11
N MET A 330 -9.40 2.45 -17.65
CA MET A 330 -9.06 3.82 -17.29
C MET A 330 -8.69 4.64 -18.53
N ILE A 331 -9.03 5.92 -18.50
CA ILE A 331 -8.62 6.89 -19.51
C ILE A 331 -7.30 7.50 -19.03
N TRP A 332 -6.22 7.11 -19.70
CA TRP A 332 -4.87 7.50 -19.34
C TRP A 332 -4.43 8.76 -20.08
N LYS A 333 -3.84 9.69 -19.33
CA LYS A 333 -3.34 10.97 -19.81
C LYS A 333 -1.89 11.16 -19.35
N GLN A 334 -1.04 11.73 -20.19
CA GLN A 334 0.33 12.11 -19.84
C GLN A 334 0.53 13.61 -20.03
N LYS A 335 1.27 14.24 -19.12
CA LYS A 335 1.59 15.66 -19.21
C LYS A 335 2.84 15.88 -20.06
N VAL A 336 2.73 16.79 -21.02
CA VAL A 336 3.86 17.34 -21.78
C VAL A 336 4.22 18.75 -21.30
N SER A 337 5.39 19.25 -21.70
CA SER A 337 6.04 20.45 -21.15
C SER A 337 5.23 21.76 -21.12
N TYR A 338 4.09 21.84 -21.84
CA TYR A 338 3.29 23.07 -21.99
C TYR A 338 1.80 22.94 -21.62
N GLY A 339 1.39 21.92 -20.85
CA GLY A 339 -0.03 21.73 -20.49
C GLY A 339 -0.47 22.31 -19.14
N SER A 340 -1.61 23.00 -19.09
CA SER A 340 -2.39 23.22 -17.86
C SER A 340 -3.22 21.96 -17.53
N PHE A 341 -3.93 21.92 -16.39
CA PHE A 341 -4.76 20.74 -16.09
C PHE A 341 -5.85 20.55 -17.14
N PHE A 342 -5.88 19.37 -17.78
CA PHE A 342 -6.93 18.84 -18.64
C PHE A 342 -7.73 19.90 -19.42
N GLY A 343 -7.03 20.80 -20.13
CA GLY A 343 -7.65 21.90 -20.87
C GLY A 343 -8.79 21.42 -21.77
N ASP A 344 -9.91 22.12 -21.70
CA ASP A 344 -11.06 21.90 -22.58
C ASP A 344 -10.66 22.22 -24.03
N ASN A 345 -10.78 21.22 -24.91
CA ASN A 345 -10.56 21.35 -26.35
C ASN A 345 -11.51 22.38 -27.01
N SER A 346 -12.51 22.90 -26.29
CA SER A 346 -13.45 23.90 -26.80
C SER A 346 -12.82 25.22 -27.28
N THR A 347 -11.58 25.53 -26.86
CA THR A 347 -10.88 26.76 -27.27
C THR A 347 -9.86 26.58 -28.41
N GLY A 348 -9.67 25.35 -28.92
CA GLY A 348 -8.74 25.08 -30.03
C GLY A 348 -7.26 25.30 -29.70
N LYS A 349 -6.90 25.50 -28.42
CA LYS A 349 -5.51 25.61 -27.97
C LYS A 349 -4.97 24.25 -27.50
N ILE A 350 -3.83 23.87 -28.07
CA ILE A 350 -3.06 22.65 -27.79
C ILE A 350 -2.33 22.82 -26.44
N GLU A 351 -3.07 22.90 -25.34
CA GLU A 351 -2.52 23.03 -23.97
C GLU A 351 -3.10 21.97 -23.01
N ALA A 352 -3.65 20.88 -23.56
CA ALA A 352 -4.19 19.75 -22.79
C ALA A 352 -3.16 18.62 -22.66
N TRP A 353 -3.31 17.81 -21.60
CA TRP A 353 -2.56 16.56 -21.46
C TRP A 353 -2.87 15.61 -22.62
N GLN A 354 -1.88 14.88 -23.09
CA GLN A 354 -2.02 13.96 -24.22
C GLN A 354 -2.62 12.63 -23.76
N ASP A 355 -3.40 11.97 -24.61
CA ASP A 355 -3.78 10.58 -24.38
C ASP A 355 -2.53 9.68 -24.34
N TRP A 356 -2.53 8.71 -23.43
CA TRP A 356 -1.47 7.71 -23.31
C TRP A 356 -2.07 6.31 -23.34
N GLU A 357 -1.74 5.52 -24.36
CA GLU A 357 -2.31 4.18 -24.54
C GLU A 357 -1.52 3.06 -23.81
N GLY A 358 -0.46 3.44 -23.08
CA GLY A 358 0.68 2.58 -22.71
C GLY A 358 0.49 1.56 -21.58
N LEU A 359 -0.74 1.12 -21.30
CA LEU A 359 -1.02 -0.04 -20.43
C LEU A 359 -1.99 -1.06 -21.06
N VAL A 360 -2.53 -0.77 -22.25
CA VAL A 360 -3.60 -1.58 -22.86
C VAL A 360 -3.06 -2.75 -23.68
N THR A 361 -1.81 -2.67 -24.18
CA THR A 361 -1.30 -3.63 -25.18
C THR A 361 0.06 -4.26 -24.87
N ASP A 362 0.82 -3.76 -23.90
CA ASP A 362 2.17 -4.25 -23.57
C ASP A 362 2.42 -4.15 -22.05
N PRO A 363 2.91 -5.21 -21.37
CA PRO A 363 3.30 -5.15 -19.96
C PRO A 363 4.50 -4.22 -19.69
N GLU A 364 5.25 -3.83 -20.73
CA GLU A 364 6.23 -2.75 -20.60
C GLU A 364 5.52 -1.40 -20.65
N VAL A 365 5.68 -0.56 -19.62
CA VAL A 365 5.20 0.84 -19.57
C VAL A 365 5.73 1.58 -20.81
N ALA A 366 4.93 1.60 -21.87
CA ALA A 366 5.39 2.00 -23.19
C ALA A 366 5.63 3.52 -23.21
N ASN A 367 6.89 3.90 -23.44
CA ASN A 367 7.38 5.24 -23.81
C ASN A 367 6.55 6.43 -23.28
N ILE A 368 6.45 6.60 -21.96
CA ILE A 368 5.88 7.83 -21.40
C ILE A 368 6.70 9.02 -21.93
N VAL A 369 6.00 10.02 -22.45
CA VAL A 369 6.63 11.25 -22.94
C VAL A 369 7.10 12.06 -21.74
N ALA A 370 8.36 12.46 -21.76
CA ALA A 370 8.94 13.27 -20.70
C ALA A 370 8.26 14.64 -20.64
N TYR A 371 7.80 15.02 -19.45
CA TYR A 371 7.44 16.40 -19.13
C TYR A 371 8.68 17.30 -19.18
N GLN A 372 9.80 16.83 -18.65
CA GLN A 372 11.11 17.49 -18.73
C GLN A 372 12.19 16.47 -19.03
N ASN A 373 12.89 16.62 -20.17
CA ASN A 373 14.00 15.74 -20.53
C ASN A 373 15.28 16.11 -19.78
N ASN A 374 16.08 15.10 -19.40
CA ASN A 374 17.39 15.24 -18.75
C ASN A 374 17.38 16.26 -17.60
N ALA A 375 16.35 16.19 -16.75
CA ALA A 375 16.31 16.95 -15.52
C ALA A 375 17.53 16.60 -14.65
N SER A 376 18.23 17.63 -14.19
CA SER A 376 19.17 17.48 -13.07
C SER A 376 18.39 17.06 -11.84
N LEU A 377 18.82 15.96 -11.22
CA LEU A 377 18.21 15.33 -10.05
C LEU A 377 19.24 15.30 -8.91
N SER A 378 18.77 15.31 -7.68
CA SER A 378 19.63 15.29 -6.49
C SER A 378 18.96 14.48 -5.39
N ALA A 379 19.78 13.72 -4.66
CA ALA A 379 19.37 13.03 -3.44
C ALA A 379 19.41 13.91 -2.18
N THR A 380 19.89 15.15 -2.30
CA THR A 380 20.00 16.10 -1.17
C THR A 380 19.22 17.39 -1.37
N THR A 381 18.82 17.69 -2.62
CA THR A 381 18.08 18.90 -2.96
C THR A 381 16.79 18.54 -3.67
N LYS A 382 15.65 18.88 -3.03
CA LYS A 382 14.33 18.66 -3.61
C LYS A 382 14.15 19.48 -4.89
N LYS A 383 13.66 18.81 -5.93
CA LYS A 383 13.22 19.43 -7.18
C LYS A 383 11.71 19.56 -7.17
N THR A 384 11.22 20.79 -7.05
CA THR A 384 9.79 21.08 -7.13
C THR A 384 9.35 21.24 -8.59
N ILE A 385 8.27 20.56 -8.96
CA ILE A 385 7.61 20.70 -10.26
C ILE A 385 6.13 20.99 -10.09
N THR A 386 5.57 21.85 -10.94
CA THR A 386 4.12 22.07 -10.99
C THR A 386 3.49 21.01 -11.89
N ILE A 387 2.65 20.14 -11.31
CA ILE A 387 1.88 19.13 -12.04
C ILE A 387 0.75 19.81 -12.82
N GLY A 388 0.12 20.83 -12.25
CA GLY A 388 -0.86 21.63 -12.98
C GLY A 388 -1.53 22.65 -12.10
N THR A 389 -2.11 23.65 -12.75
CA THR A 389 -3.05 24.61 -12.14
C THR A 389 -4.24 24.73 -13.09
N GLY A 390 -5.45 24.55 -12.60
CA GLY A 390 -6.67 24.68 -13.41
C GLY A 390 -7.84 23.92 -12.83
N SER A 391 -8.96 23.95 -13.55
CA SER A 391 -10.16 23.19 -13.17
C SER A 391 -9.99 21.71 -13.49
N LEU A 392 -10.24 20.84 -12.52
CA LEU A 392 -10.33 19.40 -12.76
C LEU A 392 -11.71 19.05 -13.32
N ILE A 393 -11.78 18.90 -14.64
CA ILE A 393 -12.99 18.50 -15.35
C ILE A 393 -12.81 17.05 -15.84
N PRO A 394 -13.64 16.11 -15.38
CA PRO A 394 -13.54 14.72 -15.79
C PRO A 394 -13.98 14.53 -17.25
N PRO A 395 -13.43 13.54 -17.97
CA PRO A 395 -13.92 13.15 -19.29
C PRO A 395 -15.42 12.86 -19.29
N SER A 396 -16.15 13.38 -20.28
CA SER A 396 -17.61 13.23 -20.40
C SER A 396 -18.08 11.78 -20.56
N SER A 397 -17.19 10.87 -20.96
CA SER A 397 -17.44 9.44 -21.07
C SER A 397 -17.53 8.72 -19.73
N LEU A 398 -17.04 9.33 -18.65
CA LEU A 398 -17.12 8.75 -17.30
C LEU A 398 -18.43 9.21 -16.65
N GLY A 399 -19.23 8.27 -16.15
CA GLY A 399 -20.51 8.52 -15.49
C GLY A 399 -20.38 9.33 -14.19
N THR A 400 -21.32 9.23 -13.24
CA THR A 400 -21.39 10.11 -12.06
C THR A 400 -20.39 9.79 -10.93
N LYS A 401 -19.68 8.66 -11.00
CA LYS A 401 -18.62 8.29 -10.04
C LYS A 401 -17.28 8.38 -10.72
N ARG A 402 -16.48 9.37 -10.33
CA ARG A 402 -15.25 9.71 -11.05
C ARG A 402 -14.12 9.89 -10.06
N GLN A 403 -12.97 9.37 -10.41
CA GLN A 403 -11.72 9.60 -9.70
C GLN A 403 -10.63 9.85 -10.73
N VAL A 404 -9.64 10.63 -10.32
CA VAL A 404 -8.37 10.79 -11.03
C VAL A 404 -7.24 10.35 -10.13
N ILE A 405 -6.33 9.55 -10.67
CA ILE A 405 -5.14 9.04 -9.98
C ILE A 405 -3.93 9.68 -10.64
N PHE A 406 -3.08 10.36 -9.86
CA PHE A 406 -1.86 10.98 -10.35
C PHE A 406 -0.62 10.15 -10.01
N PHE A 407 0.24 10.01 -11.00
CA PHE A 407 1.58 9.41 -10.93
C PHE A 407 2.59 10.42 -11.47
N VAL A 408 3.66 10.64 -10.72
CA VAL A 408 4.70 11.62 -10.96
C VAL A 408 6.01 11.03 -10.53
N GLY A 409 7.04 11.30 -11.31
CA GLY A 409 8.39 11.01 -10.89
C GLY A 409 9.36 11.14 -12.03
N TYR A 410 10.27 10.20 -12.15
CA TYR A 410 11.30 10.25 -13.17
C TYR A 410 11.56 8.90 -13.83
N ARG A 411 12.01 8.97 -15.07
CA ARG A 411 12.51 7.85 -15.85
C ARG A 411 14.03 7.90 -15.87
N GLY A 412 14.65 6.86 -15.33
CA GLY A 412 16.09 6.66 -15.39
C GLY A 412 16.51 5.78 -16.56
N ARG A 413 17.82 5.71 -16.81
CA ARG A 413 18.42 4.83 -17.81
C ARG A 413 19.39 3.89 -17.15
N VAL A 414 19.36 2.64 -17.56
CA VAL A 414 20.27 1.60 -17.06
C VAL A 414 20.96 0.94 -18.24
N LEU A 415 22.26 0.72 -18.12
CA LEU A 415 23.02 0.02 -19.16
C LEU A 415 22.67 -1.48 -19.08
N ILE A 416 22.11 -2.05 -20.14
CA ILE A 416 21.84 -3.49 -20.20
C ILE A 416 23.08 -4.17 -20.80
N SER A 417 23.84 -4.85 -19.93
CA SER A 417 25.18 -5.39 -20.24
C SER A 417 25.21 -6.39 -21.41
N SER A 418 24.08 -6.99 -21.77
CA SER A 418 24.00 -8.00 -22.84
C SER A 418 23.74 -7.46 -24.25
N GLU A 419 23.30 -6.20 -24.42
CA GLU A 419 22.76 -5.73 -25.72
C GLU A 419 23.34 -4.42 -26.27
N GLN A 420 24.35 -3.79 -25.63
CA GLN A 420 24.81 -2.44 -26.01
C GLN A 420 23.66 -1.40 -26.09
N GLY A 421 22.58 -1.62 -25.33
CA GLY A 421 21.40 -0.76 -25.27
C GLY A 421 21.18 -0.19 -23.87
N PHE A 422 20.35 0.85 -23.80
CA PHE A 422 19.83 1.37 -22.54
C PHE A 422 18.43 0.83 -22.32
N GLY A 423 18.21 0.26 -21.13
CA GLY A 423 16.86 0.05 -20.59
C GLY A 423 16.37 1.32 -19.92
N TYR A 424 15.04 1.46 -19.85
CA TYR A 424 14.40 2.50 -19.06
C TYR A 424 13.74 1.89 -17.83
N PHE A 425 13.85 2.60 -16.72
CA PHE A 425 13.08 2.31 -15.52
C PHE A 425 12.36 3.57 -15.07
N TYR A 426 11.30 3.40 -14.29
CA TYR A 426 10.53 4.51 -13.74
C TYR A 426 10.56 4.45 -12.23
N VAL A 427 10.63 5.62 -11.61
CA VAL A 427 10.55 5.83 -10.17
C VAL A 427 9.41 6.83 -9.98
N LEU A 428 8.28 6.37 -9.47
CA LEU A 428 7.02 7.12 -9.40
C LEU A 428 6.50 7.18 -7.96
N ASN A 429 5.77 8.23 -7.59
CA ASN A 429 5.08 8.25 -6.31
C ASN A 429 3.96 7.19 -6.21
N ASP A 430 3.55 6.94 -4.98
CA ASP A 430 2.32 6.24 -4.65
C ASP A 430 1.06 6.93 -5.22
N PRO A 431 0.04 6.18 -5.67
CA PRO A 431 -1.17 6.74 -6.26
C PRO A 431 -1.77 7.91 -5.45
N PHE A 432 -1.78 9.11 -6.03
CA PHE A 432 -2.48 10.26 -5.45
C PHE A 432 -3.87 10.37 -6.05
N ILE A 433 -4.89 9.97 -5.28
CA ILE A 433 -6.25 9.79 -5.76
C ILE A 433 -7.08 11.03 -5.37
N LEU A 434 -7.85 11.57 -6.30
CA LEU A 434 -8.88 12.56 -6.01
C LEU A 434 -10.23 12.04 -6.50
N ASN A 435 -11.23 12.06 -5.62
CA ASN A 435 -12.61 11.69 -5.94
C ASN A 435 -13.36 12.94 -6.43
N ILE A 436 -13.90 12.89 -7.65
CA ILE A 436 -14.61 14.01 -8.26
C ILE A 436 -16.13 13.80 -8.16
N GLN A 437 -16.82 14.72 -7.50
CA GLN A 437 -18.29 14.77 -7.41
C GLN A 437 -18.85 15.76 -8.42
N ASP A 438 -20.05 15.50 -8.95
CA ASP A 438 -20.75 16.44 -9.85
C ASP A 438 -21.19 17.74 -9.14
#